data_AF-A0A832ZM95-F1
#
_entry.id   AF-A0A832ZM95-F1
#
_cell.length_a   1.000
_cell.length_b   1.000
_cell.length_c   1.000
_cell.angle_alpha   90.00
_cell.angle_beta   90.00
_cell.angle_gamma   90.00
#
_symmetry.space_group_name_H-M   'P 1'
#
loop_
_entity.id
_entity.type
_entity.pdbx_description
1 polymer ?
#
loop_
_entity_poly.entity_id
_entity_poly.type
_entity_poly.pdbx_seq_one_letter_code
_entity_poly.pdbx_strand_id
1 'polypeptide(L)'
;MTGDKIIRDPIYYDIHVKSSEISLIDTLEFQRLRNIKQTGLTCMVYPSATHTRFEHSLGAMHIAGEVAKGLEGVDCNLIRISALLHDIGHPPFSHSLEIRGYNHEYYTRKIVKNLDIENYSPKEVIEVLQCKGPEGSLIGGDIDIDRIDYLLRDSYHTGVAYGSIDYNRLIRCIVLFEDSKPKLGILEKGVVAAESLLIARYQMYSSVYMHPTSRISETMLKNAAIWGIEEGLFKVKDLSRMDDIDLISILRNSQGEGNKLIRMLDRRELFKNILTLKYNELSPEEKWILINLGEEDIRRIEEELSERFNTTVFLDIPPYPKISEHRITVIAGDRRYRLDEISPLAENLKWAYIRSWDVRLYSPPDRYRELRESIDSGCLREILLQFRDRYIGSPILDILKREDRIRGRGRLLSIVKDRGLSETEFLNELQKLIFSGLIREEVVKIRGIYRYDYFPLEG
;
A
#
# COMPACT_ATOMS: atom_id res chain seq x y z
N MET A 1 -21.99 -30.68 -10.06
CA MET A 1 -20.63 -30.14 -9.88
C MET A 1 -20.26 -29.41 -11.15
N THR A 2 -20.07 -28.10 -11.07
CA THR A 2 -19.50 -27.33 -12.18
C THR A 2 -18.05 -27.76 -12.33
N GLY A 3 -17.71 -28.36 -13.48
CA GLY A 3 -16.32 -28.73 -13.79
C GLY A 3 -15.42 -27.51 -13.95
N ASP A 4 -14.13 -27.77 -14.15
CA ASP A 4 -13.12 -26.74 -14.35
C ASP A 4 -13.48 -25.80 -15.52
N LYS A 5 -13.13 -24.53 -15.39
CA LYS A 5 -13.44 -23.46 -16.35
C LYS A 5 -12.17 -22.74 -16.79
N ILE A 6 -12.28 -22.05 -17.91
CA ILE A 6 -11.27 -21.11 -18.40
C ILE A 6 -11.91 -19.73 -18.41
N ILE A 7 -11.24 -18.76 -17.80
CA ILE A 7 -11.60 -17.34 -17.85
C ILE A 7 -10.57 -16.64 -18.73
N ARG A 8 -11.05 -15.84 -19.69
CA ARG A 8 -10.19 -15.03 -20.55
C ARG A 8 -9.73 -13.78 -19.81
N ASP A 9 -8.43 -13.56 -19.78
CA ASP A 9 -7.78 -12.39 -19.18
C ASP A 9 -6.83 -11.74 -20.22
N PRO A 10 -6.80 -10.40 -20.34
CA PRO A 10 -5.98 -9.74 -21.36
C PRO A 10 -4.47 -9.85 -21.13
N ILE A 11 -4.03 -10.15 -19.92
CA ILE A 11 -2.61 -10.22 -19.52
C ILE A 11 -2.12 -11.66 -19.60
N TYR A 12 -2.89 -12.61 -19.02
CA TYR A 12 -2.49 -14.01 -18.93
C TYR A 12 -3.16 -14.92 -19.97
N TYR A 13 -4.04 -14.37 -20.82
CA TYR A 13 -4.83 -15.06 -21.83
C TYR A 13 -5.84 -16.05 -21.24
N ASP A 14 -5.40 -17.23 -20.81
CA ASP A 14 -6.27 -18.29 -20.30
C ASP A 14 -5.96 -18.55 -18.82
N ILE A 15 -6.84 -18.07 -17.94
CA ILE A 15 -6.80 -18.41 -16.52
C ILE A 15 -7.65 -19.67 -16.31
N HIS A 16 -6.97 -20.78 -16.02
CA HIS A 16 -7.63 -22.03 -15.61
C HIS A 16 -8.10 -21.94 -14.16
N VAL A 17 -9.38 -22.25 -13.94
CA VAL A 17 -10.06 -22.16 -12.66
C VAL A 17 -10.64 -23.53 -12.31
N LYS A 18 -10.26 -24.05 -11.15
CA LYS A 18 -10.69 -25.36 -10.66
C LYS A 18 -12.12 -25.30 -10.12
N SER A 19 -12.78 -26.44 -10.09
CA SER A 19 -14.13 -26.60 -9.53
C SER A 19 -14.26 -26.05 -8.09
N SER A 20 -13.25 -26.25 -7.25
CA SER A 20 -13.17 -25.73 -5.87
C SER A 20 -12.94 -24.21 -5.78
N GLU A 21 -12.36 -23.60 -6.81
CA GLU A 21 -12.16 -22.15 -6.89
C GLU A 21 -13.43 -21.47 -7.43
N ILE A 22 -14.17 -22.14 -8.32
CA ILE A 22 -15.44 -21.66 -8.88
C ILE A 22 -16.48 -21.46 -7.77
N SER A 23 -16.59 -22.39 -6.81
CA SER A 23 -17.54 -22.25 -5.70
C SER A 23 -17.28 -21.01 -4.86
N LEU A 24 -16.02 -20.61 -4.70
CA LEU A 24 -15.61 -19.38 -4.02
C LEU A 24 -15.87 -18.14 -4.89
N ILE A 25 -15.54 -18.23 -6.18
CA ILE A 25 -15.77 -17.14 -7.14
C ILE A 25 -17.26 -16.80 -7.25
N ASP A 26 -18.14 -17.80 -7.21
CA ASP A 26 -19.58 -17.63 -7.34
C ASP A 26 -20.26 -17.07 -6.06
N THR A 27 -19.50 -16.88 -4.96
CA THR A 27 -20.03 -16.23 -3.74
C THR A 27 -20.36 -14.75 -3.96
N LEU A 28 -21.33 -14.23 -3.20
CA LEU A 28 -21.72 -12.82 -3.29
C LEU A 28 -20.56 -11.90 -2.89
N GLU A 29 -19.78 -12.29 -1.89
CA GLU A 29 -18.64 -11.55 -1.39
C GLU A 29 -17.55 -11.40 -2.46
N PHE A 30 -17.29 -12.45 -3.24
CA PHE A 30 -16.30 -12.40 -4.32
C PHE A 30 -16.85 -11.69 -5.57
N GLN A 31 -18.12 -11.94 -5.96
CA GLN A 31 -18.74 -11.26 -7.09
C GLN A 31 -18.84 -9.74 -6.89
N ARG A 32 -18.97 -9.27 -5.64
CA ARG A 32 -18.90 -7.83 -5.29
C ARG A 32 -17.66 -7.14 -5.85
N LEU A 33 -16.52 -7.85 -5.91
CA LEU A 33 -15.26 -7.29 -6.40
C LEU A 33 -15.32 -6.84 -7.86
N ARG A 34 -16.31 -7.30 -8.65
CA ARG A 34 -16.54 -6.82 -10.03
C ARG A 34 -16.91 -5.34 -10.11
N ASN A 35 -17.42 -4.79 -9.01
CA ASN A 35 -17.86 -3.41 -8.92
C ASN A 35 -16.94 -2.57 -8.02
N ILE A 36 -15.76 -3.08 -7.67
CA ILE A 36 -14.75 -2.36 -6.90
C ILE A 36 -13.52 -2.14 -7.79
N LYS A 37 -13.26 -0.90 -8.16
CA LYS A 37 -12.08 -0.56 -8.99
C LYS A 37 -10.78 -0.83 -8.25
N GLN A 38 -9.83 -1.47 -8.92
CA GLN A 38 -8.50 -1.78 -8.37
C GLN A 38 -7.78 -0.49 -7.92
N THR A 39 -7.72 0.50 -8.80
CA THR A 39 -6.96 1.74 -8.59
C THR A 39 -7.84 2.95 -8.27
N GLY A 40 -8.97 2.72 -7.58
CA GLY A 40 -9.86 3.79 -7.11
C GLY A 40 -10.27 4.78 -8.21
N LEU A 41 -9.95 6.06 -8.01
CA LEU A 41 -10.29 7.16 -8.94
C LEU A 41 -9.18 7.49 -9.94
N THR A 42 -8.21 6.60 -10.15
CA THR A 42 -7.18 6.74 -11.19
C THR A 42 -7.78 6.91 -12.60
N CYS A 43 -9.01 6.44 -12.82
CA CYS A 43 -9.76 6.67 -14.06
C CYS A 43 -10.02 8.16 -14.40
N MET A 44 -9.91 9.06 -13.41
CA MET A 44 -10.00 10.52 -13.62
C MET A 44 -8.82 11.10 -14.41
N VAL A 45 -7.75 10.31 -14.54
CA VAL A 45 -6.52 10.61 -15.28
C VAL A 45 -6.37 9.67 -16.48
N TYR A 46 -6.54 8.38 -16.23
CA TYR A 46 -6.38 7.31 -17.21
C TYR A 46 -7.74 6.65 -17.45
N PRO A 47 -8.55 7.11 -18.43
CA PRO A 47 -9.94 6.66 -18.56
C PRO A 47 -10.14 5.14 -18.69
N SER A 48 -9.12 4.42 -19.14
CA SER A 48 -9.11 2.96 -19.28
C SER A 48 -8.73 2.19 -18.00
N ALA A 49 -8.30 2.88 -16.94
CA ALA A 49 -8.03 2.34 -15.61
C ALA A 49 -9.35 2.04 -14.86
N THR A 50 -10.17 1.18 -15.45
CA THR A 50 -11.49 0.78 -14.96
C THR A 50 -11.54 -0.65 -14.45
N HIS A 51 -10.39 -1.33 -14.47
CA HIS A 51 -10.24 -2.68 -13.98
C HIS A 51 -10.53 -2.79 -12.49
N THR A 52 -10.83 -4.00 -12.07
CA THR A 52 -11.53 -4.30 -10.82
C THR A 52 -10.71 -5.25 -9.97
N ARG A 53 -11.03 -5.31 -8.68
CA ARG A 53 -10.40 -6.29 -7.78
C ARG A 53 -10.69 -7.73 -8.20
N PHE A 54 -11.81 -7.97 -8.87
CA PHE A 54 -12.19 -9.32 -9.33
C PHE A 54 -11.14 -9.91 -10.28
N GLU A 55 -10.75 -9.19 -11.33
CA GLU A 55 -9.77 -9.68 -12.29
C GLU A 55 -8.35 -9.68 -11.73
N HIS A 56 -8.02 -8.73 -10.84
CA HIS A 56 -6.78 -8.77 -10.06
C HIS A 56 -6.68 -10.04 -9.21
N SER A 57 -7.70 -10.40 -8.44
CA SER A 57 -7.72 -11.62 -7.63
C SER A 57 -7.57 -12.90 -8.47
N LEU A 58 -8.19 -12.95 -9.67
CA LEU A 58 -7.98 -14.06 -10.60
C LEU A 58 -6.55 -14.13 -11.13
N GLY A 59 -5.96 -12.98 -11.46
CA GLY A 59 -4.58 -12.89 -11.92
C GLY A 59 -3.56 -13.26 -10.85
N ALA A 60 -3.74 -12.77 -9.62
CA ALA A 60 -2.93 -13.15 -8.46
C ALA A 60 -3.00 -14.66 -8.20
N MET A 61 -4.21 -15.26 -8.25
CA MET A 61 -4.39 -16.72 -8.16
C MET A 61 -3.65 -17.47 -9.27
N HIS A 62 -3.71 -16.97 -10.51
CA HIS A 62 -2.99 -17.56 -11.64
C HIS A 62 -1.48 -17.57 -11.39
N ILE A 63 -0.89 -16.41 -11.06
CA ILE A 63 0.54 -16.29 -10.79
C ILE A 63 0.95 -17.16 -9.59
N ALA A 64 0.17 -17.17 -8.50
CA ALA A 64 0.39 -18.06 -7.35
C ALA A 64 0.57 -19.51 -7.79
N GLY A 65 -0.33 -20.00 -8.64
CA GLY A 65 -0.27 -21.36 -9.16
C GLY A 65 0.98 -21.63 -10.00
N GLU A 66 1.35 -20.70 -10.88
CA GLU A 66 2.55 -20.85 -11.71
C GLU A 66 3.85 -20.82 -10.90
N VAL A 67 3.94 -19.97 -9.87
CA VAL A 67 5.10 -19.94 -8.96
C VAL A 67 5.16 -21.24 -8.15
N ALA A 68 4.03 -21.67 -7.58
CA ALA A 68 3.99 -22.86 -6.73
C ALA A 68 4.38 -24.15 -7.45
N LYS A 69 4.13 -24.29 -8.76
CA LYS A 69 4.59 -25.44 -9.56
C LYS A 69 6.11 -25.64 -9.53
N GLY A 70 6.87 -24.56 -9.34
CA GLY A 70 8.34 -24.58 -9.30
C GLY A 70 8.92 -24.74 -7.90
N LEU A 71 8.09 -24.83 -6.85
CA LEU A 71 8.52 -24.83 -5.45
C LEU A 71 8.10 -26.12 -4.75
N GLU A 72 9.07 -26.89 -4.27
CA GLU A 72 8.80 -28.04 -3.42
C GLU A 72 8.36 -27.58 -2.02
N GLY A 73 7.39 -28.29 -1.43
CA GLY A 73 6.88 -27.97 -0.08
C GLY A 73 5.89 -26.81 -0.01
N VAL A 74 5.40 -26.32 -1.15
CA VAL A 74 4.30 -25.34 -1.24
C VAL A 74 3.03 -26.04 -1.69
N ASP A 75 1.94 -25.91 -0.93
CA ASP A 75 0.63 -26.38 -1.38
C ASP A 75 0.06 -25.45 -2.46
N CYS A 76 0.12 -25.90 -3.71
CA CYS A 76 -0.37 -25.17 -4.89
C CYS A 76 -1.86 -24.84 -4.82
N ASN A 77 -2.71 -25.69 -4.25
CA ASN A 77 -4.15 -25.40 -4.14
C ASN A 77 -4.40 -24.35 -3.05
N LEU A 78 -3.77 -24.52 -1.89
CA LEU A 78 -3.91 -23.60 -0.76
C LEU A 78 -3.46 -22.17 -1.11
N ILE A 79 -2.30 -22.02 -1.77
CA ILE A 79 -1.80 -20.70 -2.17
C ILE A 79 -2.68 -20.06 -3.24
N ARG A 80 -3.23 -20.84 -4.18
CA ARG A 80 -4.17 -20.33 -5.19
C ARG A 80 -5.46 -19.81 -4.54
N ILE A 81 -6.06 -20.58 -3.64
CA ILE A 81 -7.26 -20.14 -2.89
C ILE A 81 -6.95 -18.91 -2.04
N SER A 82 -5.80 -18.89 -1.37
CA SER A 82 -5.40 -17.76 -0.53
C SER A 82 -5.16 -16.49 -1.37
N ALA A 83 -4.48 -16.61 -2.51
CA ALA A 83 -4.26 -15.52 -3.46
C ALA A 83 -5.57 -15.03 -4.10
N LEU A 84 -6.52 -15.94 -4.38
CA LEU A 84 -7.85 -15.57 -4.84
C LEU A 84 -8.58 -14.70 -3.80
N LEU A 85 -8.48 -15.05 -2.52
CA LEU A 85 -9.27 -14.40 -1.47
C LEU A 85 -8.59 -13.21 -0.78
N HIS A 86 -7.34 -12.90 -1.07
CA HIS A 86 -6.55 -11.93 -0.30
C HIS A 86 -7.20 -10.54 -0.19
N ASP A 87 -7.89 -10.13 -1.26
CA ASP A 87 -8.50 -8.81 -1.42
C ASP A 87 -10.03 -8.77 -1.22
N ILE A 88 -10.65 -9.89 -0.81
CA ILE A 88 -12.11 -9.98 -0.68
C ILE A 88 -12.70 -9.00 0.36
N GLY A 89 -11.86 -8.50 1.28
CA GLY A 89 -12.21 -7.53 2.32
C GLY A 89 -12.08 -6.07 1.92
N HIS A 90 -11.70 -5.75 0.67
CA HIS A 90 -11.56 -4.35 0.27
C HIS A 90 -12.89 -3.58 0.26
N PRO A 91 -12.86 -2.29 0.66
CA PRO A 91 -14.01 -1.41 0.58
C PRO A 91 -14.17 -0.86 -0.85
N PRO A 92 -15.27 -0.15 -1.14
CA PRO A 92 -15.41 0.64 -2.36
C PRO A 92 -14.20 1.54 -2.60
N PHE A 93 -13.79 1.71 -3.86
CA PHE A 93 -12.62 2.47 -4.27
C PHE A 93 -11.33 2.06 -3.54
N SER A 94 -11.23 0.82 -3.07
CA SER A 94 -9.97 0.22 -2.67
C SER A 94 -9.30 0.95 -1.49
N HIS A 95 -7.98 1.15 -1.51
CA HIS A 95 -7.27 1.79 -0.40
C HIS A 95 -7.73 3.23 -0.13
N SER A 96 -8.40 3.90 -1.09
CA SER A 96 -8.91 5.26 -0.90
C SER A 96 -9.92 5.38 0.24
N LEU A 97 -10.61 4.28 0.59
CA LEU A 97 -11.61 4.24 1.68
C LEU A 97 -11.22 3.34 2.86
N GLU A 98 -9.92 3.16 3.09
CA GLU A 98 -9.41 2.69 4.38
C GLU A 98 -9.40 3.81 5.42
N ILE A 99 -10.60 4.28 5.74
CA ILE A 99 -10.86 5.45 6.59
C ILE A 99 -11.42 5.02 7.94
N ARG A 100 -11.30 5.88 8.96
CA ARG A 100 -11.86 5.69 10.31
C ARG A 100 -11.52 4.32 10.91
N GLY A 101 -10.29 3.86 10.67
CA GLY A 101 -9.78 2.58 11.17
C GLY A 101 -10.27 1.34 10.41
N TYR A 102 -10.92 1.51 9.25
CA TYR A 102 -11.20 0.39 8.35
C TYR A 102 -9.89 -0.28 7.92
N ASN A 103 -9.84 -1.61 8.00
CA ASN A 103 -8.68 -2.40 7.61
C ASN A 103 -9.16 -3.57 6.75
N HIS A 104 -8.80 -3.56 5.46
CA HIS A 104 -9.26 -4.58 4.51
C HIS A 104 -8.82 -5.99 4.93
N GLU A 105 -7.60 -6.18 5.43
CA GLU A 105 -7.12 -7.50 5.88
C GLU A 105 -7.97 -8.07 7.02
N TYR A 106 -8.42 -7.23 7.95
CA TYR A 106 -9.34 -7.63 9.01
C TYR A 106 -10.66 -8.15 8.43
N TYR A 107 -11.23 -7.43 7.47
CA TYR A 107 -12.48 -7.84 6.82
C TYR A 107 -12.30 -9.04 5.90
N THR A 108 -11.16 -9.17 5.21
CA THR A 108 -10.77 -10.37 4.47
C THR A 108 -10.83 -11.57 5.40
N ARG A 109 -10.13 -11.53 6.54
CA ARG A 109 -10.15 -12.64 7.51
C ARG A 109 -11.56 -12.91 8.05
N LYS A 110 -12.36 -11.85 8.26
CA LYS A 110 -13.74 -11.99 8.75
C LYS A 110 -14.66 -12.67 7.74
N ILE A 111 -14.50 -12.36 6.45
CA ILE A 111 -15.25 -13.00 5.37
C ILE A 111 -14.81 -14.46 5.23
N VAL A 112 -13.50 -14.70 5.10
CA VAL A 112 -12.92 -16.05 4.94
C VAL A 112 -13.35 -17.01 6.05
N LYS A 113 -13.47 -16.53 7.30
CA LYS A 113 -13.96 -17.35 8.44
C LYS A 113 -15.31 -18.02 8.22
N ASN A 114 -16.16 -17.45 7.35
CA ASN A 114 -17.52 -17.93 7.11
C ASN A 114 -17.68 -18.62 5.74
N LEU A 115 -16.60 -18.75 4.97
CA LEU A 115 -16.63 -19.44 3.68
C LEU A 115 -16.48 -20.95 3.87
N ASP A 116 -17.17 -21.72 3.04
CA ASP A 116 -16.94 -23.15 2.87
C ASP A 116 -15.84 -23.34 1.82
N ILE A 117 -14.67 -23.83 2.26
CA ILE A 117 -13.48 -23.95 1.44
C ILE A 117 -13.16 -25.43 1.30
N GLU A 118 -13.35 -25.96 0.09
CA GLU A 118 -13.17 -27.38 -0.15
C GLU A 118 -11.74 -27.83 0.21
N ASN A 119 -11.63 -28.90 1.01
CA ASN A 119 -10.36 -29.51 1.47
C ASN A 119 -9.50 -28.65 2.42
N TYR A 120 -9.90 -27.43 2.78
CA TYR A 120 -9.14 -26.59 3.71
C TYR A 120 -10.03 -25.94 4.76
N SER A 121 -9.54 -25.83 5.98
CA SER A 121 -10.23 -25.02 6.98
C SER A 121 -10.01 -23.52 6.70
N PRO A 122 -10.98 -22.65 7.04
CA PRO A 122 -10.78 -21.20 7.00
C PRO A 122 -9.55 -20.73 7.80
N LYS A 123 -9.17 -21.48 8.84
CA LYS A 123 -8.00 -21.18 9.66
C LYS A 123 -6.70 -21.29 8.87
N GLU A 124 -6.54 -22.35 8.06
CA GLU A 124 -5.34 -22.56 7.23
C GLU A 124 -5.18 -21.42 6.21
N VAL A 125 -6.25 -21.06 5.51
CA VAL A 125 -6.24 -19.93 4.56
C VAL A 125 -5.88 -18.62 5.27
N ILE A 126 -6.44 -18.37 6.46
CA ILE A 126 -6.13 -17.17 7.24
C ILE A 126 -4.66 -17.15 7.69
N GLU A 127 -4.05 -18.29 8.01
CA GLU A 127 -2.63 -18.34 8.36
C GLU A 127 -1.75 -17.94 7.17
N VAL A 128 -2.08 -18.41 5.97
CA VAL A 128 -1.40 -18.00 4.73
C VAL A 128 -1.58 -16.51 4.46
N LEU A 129 -2.80 -15.98 4.58
CA LEU A 129 -3.09 -14.54 4.45
C LEU A 129 -2.39 -13.68 5.50
N GLN A 130 -2.00 -14.25 6.64
CA GLN A 130 -1.17 -13.62 7.67
C GLN A 130 0.33 -13.77 7.39
N CYS A 131 0.71 -14.13 6.16
CA CYS A 131 2.09 -14.32 5.72
C CYS A 131 2.83 -15.41 6.50
N LYS A 132 2.13 -16.45 6.98
CA LYS A 132 2.75 -17.58 7.66
C LYS A 132 3.06 -18.71 6.68
N GLY A 133 4.16 -19.40 6.94
CA GLY A 133 4.61 -20.51 6.10
C GLY A 133 5.20 -20.07 4.75
N PRO A 134 5.63 -21.05 3.94
CA PRO A 134 6.15 -20.77 2.61
C PRO A 134 5.09 -20.20 1.66
N GLU A 135 3.83 -20.64 1.77
CA GLU A 135 2.68 -20.08 1.02
C GLU A 135 2.48 -18.60 1.36
N GLY A 136 2.41 -18.26 2.64
CA GLY A 136 2.15 -16.88 3.05
C GLY A 136 3.26 -15.91 2.63
N SER A 137 4.49 -16.41 2.52
CA SER A 137 5.62 -15.62 2.01
C SER A 137 5.43 -15.20 0.55
N LEU A 138 4.67 -15.96 -0.24
CA LEU A 138 4.35 -15.62 -1.63
C LEU A 138 3.28 -14.51 -1.74
N ILE A 139 2.46 -14.31 -0.71
CA ILE A 139 1.40 -13.28 -0.69
C ILE A 139 1.89 -11.94 -0.15
N GLY A 140 2.72 -11.92 0.91
CA GLY A 140 3.14 -10.67 1.57
C GLY A 140 4.65 -10.58 1.84
N GLY A 141 5.45 -11.19 0.97
CA GLY A 141 6.91 -11.19 1.04
C GLY A 141 7.59 -9.97 0.40
N ASP A 142 8.92 -10.07 0.24
CA ASP A 142 9.72 -9.09 -0.50
C ASP A 142 9.58 -9.26 -2.03
N ILE A 143 9.11 -10.43 -2.48
CA ILE A 143 8.60 -10.69 -3.84
C ILE A 143 7.26 -11.36 -3.65
N ASP A 144 6.18 -10.58 -3.70
CA ASP A 144 4.83 -11.14 -3.65
C ASP A 144 4.16 -11.14 -5.01
N ILE A 145 3.26 -12.10 -5.18
CA ILE A 145 2.47 -12.33 -6.39
C ILE A 145 1.44 -11.22 -6.65
N ASP A 146 0.98 -10.58 -5.57
CA ASP A 146 0.05 -9.44 -5.61
C ASP A 146 0.67 -8.30 -6.43
N ARG A 147 1.91 -7.90 -6.09
CA ARG A 147 2.67 -6.88 -6.83
C ARG A 147 2.90 -7.21 -8.27
N ILE A 148 3.21 -8.48 -8.58
CA ILE A 148 3.44 -8.89 -9.96
C ILE A 148 2.16 -8.67 -10.77
N ASP A 149 1.00 -9.08 -10.26
CA ASP A 149 -0.27 -8.89 -10.97
C ASP A 149 -0.61 -7.40 -11.11
N TYR A 150 -0.69 -6.67 -9.99
CA TYR A 150 -1.21 -5.30 -10.06
C TYR A 150 -0.30 -4.40 -10.90
N LEU A 151 1.04 -4.58 -10.87
CA LEU A 151 1.92 -3.73 -11.67
C LEU A 151 1.72 -3.95 -13.17
N LEU A 152 1.60 -5.22 -13.60
CA LEU A 152 1.31 -5.56 -14.98
C LEU A 152 -0.08 -5.05 -15.40
N ARG A 153 -1.08 -5.28 -14.55
CA ARG A 153 -2.48 -4.97 -14.83
C ARG A 153 -2.75 -3.48 -14.83
N ASP A 154 -2.29 -2.77 -13.82
CA ASP A 154 -2.42 -1.33 -13.73
C ASP A 154 -1.71 -0.67 -14.91
N SER A 155 -0.52 -1.16 -15.30
CA SER A 155 0.20 -0.66 -16.48
C SER A 155 -0.58 -0.90 -17.77
N TYR A 156 -1.14 -2.11 -17.96
CA TYR A 156 -1.94 -2.46 -19.12
C TYR A 156 -3.18 -1.57 -19.25
N HIS A 157 -3.93 -1.38 -18.16
CA HIS A 157 -5.18 -0.61 -18.17
C HIS A 157 -4.96 0.91 -18.17
N THR A 158 -3.86 1.41 -17.62
CA THR A 158 -3.50 2.83 -17.73
C THR A 158 -2.88 3.18 -19.08
N GLY A 159 -2.41 2.18 -19.84
CA GLY A 159 -1.74 2.36 -21.12
C GLY A 159 -0.33 2.95 -21.01
N VAL A 160 0.25 2.97 -19.81
CA VAL A 160 1.64 3.39 -19.61
C VAL A 160 2.57 2.22 -19.89
N ALA A 161 3.72 2.47 -20.51
CA ALA A 161 4.71 1.42 -20.81
C ALA A 161 5.62 1.07 -19.62
N TYR A 162 5.34 1.64 -18.44
CA TYR A 162 6.18 1.57 -17.25
C TYR A 162 6.19 0.19 -16.57
N GLY A 163 5.13 -0.61 -16.71
CA GLY A 163 5.00 -1.94 -16.11
C GLY A 163 5.58 -3.09 -16.94
N SER A 164 6.57 -2.84 -17.79
CA SER A 164 7.21 -3.89 -18.60
C SER A 164 8.10 -4.78 -17.74
N ILE A 165 7.52 -5.80 -17.11
CA ILE A 165 8.21 -6.75 -16.22
C ILE A 165 8.38 -8.08 -16.97
N ASP A 166 9.60 -8.63 -16.97
CA ASP A 166 9.80 -10.04 -17.38
C ASP A 166 9.36 -10.98 -16.26
N TYR A 167 8.06 -11.00 -16.00
CA TYR A 167 7.48 -11.75 -14.89
C TYR A 167 7.68 -13.25 -15.09
N ASN A 168 7.65 -13.73 -16.35
CA ASN A 168 7.90 -15.13 -16.70
C ASN A 168 9.30 -15.57 -16.27
N ARG A 169 10.33 -14.73 -16.48
CA ARG A 169 11.67 -15.01 -15.97
C ARG A 169 11.72 -14.93 -14.45
N LEU A 170 11.09 -13.92 -13.85
CA LEU A 170 11.07 -13.71 -12.41
C LEU A 170 10.49 -14.92 -11.68
N ILE A 171 9.28 -15.36 -12.03
CA ILE A 171 8.59 -16.48 -11.36
C ILE A 171 9.39 -17.79 -11.43
N ARG A 172 10.08 -18.05 -12.56
CA ARG A 172 10.94 -19.24 -12.73
C ARG A 172 12.25 -19.18 -11.94
N CYS A 173 12.61 -18.00 -11.44
CA CYS A 173 13.81 -17.81 -10.64
C CYS A 173 13.51 -17.74 -9.14
N ILE A 174 12.24 -17.67 -8.74
CA ILE A 174 11.85 -17.76 -7.33
C ILE A 174 12.17 -19.16 -6.81
N VAL A 175 12.82 -19.22 -5.66
CA VAL A 175 13.20 -20.47 -5.00
C VAL A 175 12.95 -20.37 -3.50
N LEU A 176 12.65 -21.51 -2.88
CA LEU A 176 12.71 -21.65 -1.43
C LEU A 176 14.12 -22.05 -1.03
N PHE A 177 14.61 -21.45 0.05
CA PHE A 177 15.86 -21.85 0.68
C PHE A 177 15.69 -21.92 2.19
N GLU A 178 16.49 -22.79 2.81
CA GLU A 178 16.49 -22.96 4.26
C GLU A 178 17.38 -21.93 4.96
N ASP A 179 16.82 -21.37 6.02
CA ASP A 179 17.51 -20.51 7.00
C ASP A 179 17.07 -21.00 8.39
N SER A 180 16.74 -20.11 9.33
CA SER A 180 16.02 -20.53 10.55
C SER A 180 14.58 -20.99 10.27
N LYS A 181 14.01 -20.59 9.13
CA LYS A 181 12.72 -21.01 8.56
C LYS A 181 12.82 -20.95 7.03
N PRO A 182 11.97 -21.68 6.29
CA PRO A 182 11.88 -21.55 4.83
C PRO A 182 11.63 -20.09 4.43
N LYS A 183 12.42 -19.58 3.49
CA LYS A 183 12.31 -18.22 2.95
C LYS A 183 12.38 -18.23 1.43
N LEU A 184 11.77 -17.21 0.84
CA LEU A 184 11.85 -16.96 -0.60
C LEU A 184 13.14 -16.21 -0.94
N GLY A 185 13.77 -16.64 -2.02
CA GLY A 185 14.84 -15.92 -2.68
C GLY A 185 14.68 -16.00 -4.20
N ILE A 186 15.58 -15.34 -4.90
CA ILE A 186 15.72 -15.47 -6.35
C ILE A 186 17.08 -16.01 -6.71
N LEU A 187 17.14 -16.85 -7.73
CA LEU A 187 18.41 -17.25 -8.33
C LEU A 187 19.11 -16.04 -8.95
N GLU A 188 20.44 -16.03 -8.94
CA GLU A 188 21.29 -14.98 -9.54
C GLU A 188 20.89 -14.65 -10.99
N LYS A 189 20.53 -15.67 -11.76
CA LYS A 189 20.05 -15.53 -13.15
C LYS A 189 18.71 -14.78 -13.31
N GLY A 190 18.05 -14.45 -12.20
CA GLY A 190 16.80 -13.71 -12.11
C GLY A 190 16.96 -12.27 -11.61
N VAL A 191 18.18 -11.81 -11.31
CA VAL A 191 18.45 -10.45 -10.80
C VAL A 191 17.89 -9.37 -11.73
N VAL A 192 18.15 -9.47 -13.04
CA VAL A 192 17.64 -8.49 -14.03
C VAL A 192 16.10 -8.45 -14.06
N ALA A 193 15.44 -9.60 -13.88
CA ALA A 193 13.98 -9.66 -13.83
C ALA A 193 13.44 -8.99 -12.54
N ALA A 194 14.12 -9.18 -11.41
CA ALA A 194 13.79 -8.49 -10.17
C ALA A 194 14.05 -6.98 -10.26
N GLU A 195 15.13 -6.55 -10.92
CA GLU A 195 15.38 -5.14 -11.21
C GLU A 195 14.25 -4.53 -12.05
N SER A 196 13.77 -5.24 -13.09
CA SER A 196 12.64 -4.76 -13.91
C SER A 196 11.38 -4.52 -13.09
N LEU A 197 11.11 -5.37 -12.08
CA LEU A 197 10.00 -5.18 -11.14
C LEU A 197 10.18 -3.89 -10.31
N LEU A 198 11.39 -3.63 -9.81
CA LEU A 198 11.69 -2.41 -9.03
C LEU A 198 11.55 -1.14 -9.86
N ILE A 199 12.04 -1.15 -11.10
CA ILE A 199 11.91 -0.04 -12.04
C ILE A 199 10.43 0.23 -12.33
N ALA A 200 9.69 -0.83 -12.68
CA ALA A 200 8.28 -0.74 -12.99
C ALA A 200 7.50 -0.13 -11.83
N ARG A 201 7.74 -0.61 -10.60
CA ARG A 201 7.11 -0.06 -9.41
C ARG A 201 7.44 1.41 -9.18
N TYR A 202 8.70 1.82 -9.33
CA TYR A 202 9.09 3.23 -9.18
C TYR A 202 8.38 4.14 -10.19
N GLN A 203 8.33 3.72 -11.45
CA GLN A 203 7.68 4.49 -12.51
C GLN A 203 6.16 4.54 -12.34
N MET A 204 5.53 3.40 -11.99
CA MET A 204 4.09 3.32 -11.70
C MET A 204 3.71 4.17 -10.49
N TYR A 205 4.49 4.15 -9.41
CA TYR A 205 4.20 4.94 -8.23
C TYR A 205 4.27 6.44 -8.49
N SER A 206 5.32 6.92 -9.13
CA SER A 206 5.47 8.34 -9.43
C SER A 206 4.46 8.85 -10.46
N SER A 207 4.12 8.04 -11.48
CA SER A 207 3.33 8.48 -12.63
C SER A 207 1.83 8.19 -12.51
N VAL A 208 1.46 7.10 -11.82
CA VAL A 208 0.07 6.64 -11.70
C VAL A 208 -0.44 6.86 -10.28
N TYR A 209 0.14 6.18 -9.29
CA TYR A 209 -0.39 6.20 -7.92
C TYR A 209 -0.26 7.57 -7.25
N MET A 210 0.84 8.30 -7.48
CA MET A 210 1.07 9.64 -6.94
C MET A 210 0.62 10.77 -7.87
N HIS A 211 -0.11 10.45 -8.95
CA HIS A 211 -0.56 11.47 -9.89
C HIS A 211 -1.46 12.50 -9.19
N PRO A 212 -1.20 13.82 -9.33
CA PRO A 212 -1.93 14.87 -8.60
C PRO A 212 -3.44 14.80 -8.72
N THR A 213 -3.94 14.55 -9.93
CA THR A 213 -5.37 14.46 -10.20
C THR A 213 -6.01 13.22 -9.58
N SER A 214 -5.30 12.09 -9.51
CA SER A 214 -5.83 10.90 -8.82
C SER A 214 -5.92 11.17 -7.32
N ARG A 215 -4.82 11.67 -6.72
CA ARG A 215 -4.74 11.99 -5.29
C ARG A 215 -5.86 12.94 -4.84
N ILE A 216 -6.05 14.07 -5.52
CA ILE A 216 -7.13 14.99 -5.13
C ILE A 216 -8.53 14.40 -5.32
N SER A 217 -8.73 13.58 -6.35
CA SER A 217 -10.03 12.92 -6.55
C SER A 217 -10.31 11.95 -5.39
N GLU A 218 -9.30 11.21 -4.94
CA GLU A 218 -9.39 10.32 -3.78
C GLU A 218 -9.59 11.09 -2.47
N THR A 219 -8.89 12.22 -2.27
CA THR A 219 -9.11 13.09 -1.09
C THR A 219 -10.54 13.63 -1.04
N MET A 220 -11.09 14.06 -2.18
CA MET A 220 -12.49 14.52 -2.26
C MET A 220 -13.47 13.39 -1.94
N LEU A 221 -13.25 12.18 -2.49
CA LEU A 221 -14.08 11.01 -2.20
C LEU A 221 -13.99 10.59 -0.73
N LYS A 222 -12.78 10.57 -0.17
CA LYS A 222 -12.52 10.27 1.25
C LYS A 222 -13.29 11.23 2.15
N ASN A 223 -13.21 12.53 1.91
CA ASN A 223 -13.94 13.53 2.68
C ASN A 223 -15.47 13.38 2.53
N ALA A 224 -15.96 13.08 1.32
CA ALA A 224 -17.38 12.81 1.11
C ALA A 224 -17.86 11.56 1.89
N ALA A 225 -17.05 10.50 1.92
CA ALA A 225 -17.36 9.28 2.66
C ALA A 225 -17.30 9.49 4.18
N ILE A 226 -16.29 10.21 4.69
CA ILE A 226 -16.20 10.59 6.12
C ILE A 226 -17.43 11.38 6.54
N TRP A 227 -17.82 12.39 5.76
CA TRP A 227 -19.05 13.14 6.00
C TRP A 227 -20.29 12.23 6.02
N GLY A 228 -20.40 11.29 5.08
CA GLY A 228 -21.52 10.34 5.05
C GLY A 228 -21.60 9.44 6.28
N ILE A 229 -20.47 9.08 6.88
CA ILE A 229 -20.40 8.33 8.14
C ILE A 229 -20.85 9.18 9.32
N GLU A 230 -20.50 10.46 9.32
CA GLU A 230 -20.82 11.41 10.40
C GLU A 230 -22.29 11.80 10.43
N GLU A 231 -22.90 11.98 9.26
CA GLU A 231 -24.34 12.16 9.10
C GLU A 231 -25.14 10.86 9.32
N GLY A 232 -24.46 9.75 9.57
CA GLY A 232 -25.11 8.47 9.85
C GLY A 232 -25.77 7.79 8.64
N LEU A 233 -25.36 8.14 7.41
CA LEU A 233 -25.88 7.52 6.18
C LEU A 233 -25.50 6.04 6.08
N PHE A 234 -24.30 5.70 6.57
CA PHE A 234 -23.78 4.33 6.69
C PHE A 234 -22.70 4.29 7.77
N LYS A 235 -22.35 3.10 8.26
CA LYS A 235 -21.28 2.90 9.25
C LYS A 235 -20.01 2.45 8.55
N VAL A 236 -18.85 2.69 9.18
CA VAL A 236 -17.53 2.22 8.70
C VAL A 236 -17.56 0.73 8.34
N LYS A 237 -18.21 -0.09 9.17
CA LYS A 237 -18.30 -1.54 8.96
C LYS A 237 -19.13 -1.95 7.75
N ASP A 238 -20.00 -1.08 7.26
CA ASP A 238 -20.89 -1.38 6.13
C ASP A 238 -20.10 -1.33 4.81
N LEU A 239 -18.97 -0.60 4.78
CA LEU A 239 -18.03 -0.56 3.65
C LEU A 239 -17.55 -1.96 3.22
N SER A 240 -17.47 -2.93 4.14
CA SER A 240 -17.03 -4.29 3.79
C SER A 240 -18.06 -5.11 3.00
N ARG A 241 -19.26 -4.56 2.81
CA ARG A 241 -20.37 -5.18 2.07
C ARG A 241 -20.81 -4.36 0.87
N MET A 242 -20.32 -3.13 0.77
CA MET A 242 -20.64 -2.20 -0.31
C MET A 242 -19.67 -2.36 -1.47
N ASP A 243 -20.11 -1.98 -2.66
CA ASP A 243 -19.25 -1.71 -3.81
C ASP A 243 -19.22 -0.21 -4.19
N ASP A 244 -18.53 0.15 -5.27
CA ASP A 244 -18.40 1.54 -5.72
C ASP A 244 -19.77 2.16 -6.04
N ILE A 245 -20.71 1.36 -6.54
CA ILE A 245 -22.04 1.80 -6.94
C ILE A 245 -22.87 2.13 -5.70
N ASP A 246 -22.85 1.27 -4.69
CA ASP A 246 -23.55 1.47 -3.43
C ASP A 246 -23.16 2.79 -2.76
N LEU A 247 -21.85 3.01 -2.60
CA LEU A 247 -21.33 4.22 -1.95
C LEU A 247 -21.74 5.49 -2.70
N ILE A 248 -21.50 5.50 -4.01
CA ILE A 248 -21.80 6.67 -4.85
C ILE A 248 -23.31 6.92 -4.88
N SER A 249 -24.14 5.88 -4.92
CA SER A 249 -25.58 6.01 -4.88
C SER A 249 -26.05 6.66 -3.58
N ILE A 250 -25.54 6.21 -2.42
CA ILE A 250 -25.89 6.78 -1.12
C ILE A 250 -25.50 8.26 -1.05
N LEU A 251 -24.27 8.59 -1.42
CA LEU A 251 -23.77 9.97 -1.37
C LEU A 251 -24.43 10.89 -2.41
N ARG A 252 -24.80 10.39 -3.60
CA ARG A 252 -25.53 11.16 -4.63
C ARG A 252 -26.97 11.51 -4.23
N ASN A 253 -27.59 10.69 -3.38
CA ASN A 253 -28.97 10.87 -2.93
C ASN A 253 -29.08 11.59 -1.58
N SER A 254 -27.96 11.91 -0.93
CA SER A 254 -27.95 12.70 0.31
C SER A 254 -28.02 14.21 0.03
N GLN A 255 -28.14 15.01 1.10
CA GLN A 255 -28.09 16.47 1.07
C GLN A 255 -26.91 16.96 1.92
N GLY A 256 -26.18 17.97 1.46
CA GLY A 256 -25.05 18.53 2.21
C GLY A 256 -23.71 18.33 1.52
N GLU A 257 -22.62 18.36 2.29
CA GLU A 257 -21.28 18.52 1.73
C GLU A 257 -20.79 17.30 0.95
N GLY A 258 -21.06 16.09 1.44
CA GLY A 258 -20.69 14.87 0.71
C GLY A 258 -21.38 14.78 -0.65
N ASN A 259 -22.65 15.21 -0.75
CA ASN A 259 -23.33 15.30 -2.05
C ASN A 259 -22.64 16.27 -3.00
N LYS A 260 -22.28 17.47 -2.52
CA LYS A 260 -21.57 18.48 -3.33
C LYS A 260 -20.25 17.93 -3.86
N LEU A 261 -19.44 17.30 -3.00
CA LEU A 261 -18.16 16.72 -3.39
C LEU A 261 -18.33 15.63 -4.47
N ILE A 262 -19.32 14.74 -4.33
CA ILE A 262 -19.61 13.74 -5.36
C ILE A 262 -20.09 14.39 -6.67
N ARG A 263 -20.92 15.44 -6.61
CA ARG A 263 -21.34 16.18 -7.82
C ARG A 263 -20.16 16.88 -8.51
N MET A 264 -19.21 17.39 -7.74
CA MET A 264 -17.96 17.95 -8.29
C MET A 264 -17.13 16.85 -8.97
N LEU A 265 -16.99 15.67 -8.35
CA LEU A 265 -16.33 14.52 -8.98
C LEU A 265 -17.04 14.11 -10.28
N ASP A 266 -18.37 14.01 -10.28
CA ASP A 266 -19.18 13.67 -11.46
C ASP A 266 -18.95 14.63 -12.64
N ARG A 267 -18.76 15.92 -12.34
CA ARG A 267 -18.47 16.98 -13.34
C ARG A 267 -16.99 17.18 -13.60
N ARG A 268 -16.12 16.43 -12.92
CA ARG A 268 -14.66 16.61 -12.93
C ARG A 268 -14.22 18.03 -12.54
N GLU A 269 -14.99 18.68 -11.68
CA GLU A 269 -14.69 19.97 -11.06
C GLU A 269 -13.77 19.77 -9.84
N LEU A 270 -12.55 19.31 -10.11
CA LEU A 270 -11.60 18.93 -9.05
C LEU A 270 -10.94 20.15 -8.41
N PHE A 271 -10.76 20.07 -7.08
CA PHE A 271 -9.94 21.00 -6.30
C PHE A 271 -8.54 21.13 -6.91
N LYS A 272 -7.91 22.30 -6.72
CA LYS A 272 -6.65 22.69 -7.37
C LYS A 272 -5.56 22.86 -6.33
N ASN A 273 -4.38 22.34 -6.67
CA ASN A 273 -3.20 22.38 -5.81
C ASN A 273 -2.67 23.82 -5.67
N ILE A 274 -2.75 24.38 -4.47
CA ILE A 274 -2.29 25.74 -4.15
C ILE A 274 -0.92 25.77 -3.47
N LEU A 275 -0.51 24.68 -2.81
CA LEU A 275 0.79 24.56 -2.16
C LEU A 275 1.30 23.12 -2.25
N THR A 276 2.59 22.95 -2.56
CA THR A 276 3.26 21.64 -2.54
C THR A 276 4.53 21.74 -1.71
N LEU A 277 4.65 20.86 -0.72
CA LEU A 277 5.85 20.71 0.07
C LEU A 277 6.54 19.40 -0.33
N LYS A 278 7.68 19.53 -1.01
CA LYS A 278 8.48 18.38 -1.43
C LYS A 278 9.20 17.77 -0.23
N TYR A 279 9.47 16.46 -0.29
CA TYR A 279 10.24 15.76 0.74
C TYR A 279 11.56 16.49 1.13
N ASN A 280 12.28 17.06 0.16
CA ASN A 280 13.56 17.74 0.45
C ASN A 280 13.41 19.14 1.07
N GLU A 281 12.21 19.73 1.06
CA GLU A 281 11.91 21.06 1.62
C GLU A 281 11.44 20.99 3.08
N LEU A 282 11.16 19.78 3.55
CA LEU A 282 10.66 19.49 4.89
C LEU A 282 11.79 19.05 5.82
N SER A 283 11.81 19.59 7.03
CA SER A 283 12.71 19.15 8.09
C SER A 283 12.37 17.72 8.55
N PRO A 284 13.30 17.00 9.20
CA PRO A 284 13.01 15.69 9.77
C PRO A 284 11.83 15.70 10.75
N GLU A 285 11.71 16.77 11.57
CA GLU A 285 10.59 16.94 12.50
C GLU A 285 9.25 17.13 11.76
N GLU A 286 9.21 17.96 10.71
CA GLU A 286 8.01 18.19 9.92
C GLU A 286 7.53 16.89 9.25
N LYS A 287 8.46 16.11 8.66
CA LYS A 287 8.15 14.79 8.08
C LYS A 287 7.56 13.84 9.12
N TRP A 288 8.17 13.80 10.30
CA TRP A 288 7.73 12.96 11.40
C TRP A 288 6.32 13.30 11.87
N ILE A 289 6.00 14.59 12.03
CA ILE A 289 4.65 15.04 12.38
C ILE A 289 3.68 14.60 11.29
N LEU A 290 3.94 14.98 10.03
CA LEU A 290 3.04 14.74 8.90
C LEU A 290 2.64 13.26 8.74
N ILE A 291 3.57 12.32 8.84
CA ILE A 291 3.29 10.87 8.69
C ILE A 291 2.68 10.22 9.94
N ASN A 292 2.55 10.96 11.04
CA ASN A 292 1.93 10.51 12.29
C ASN A 292 0.60 11.21 12.60
N LEU A 293 0.21 12.22 11.82
CA LEU A 293 -1.12 12.82 11.91
C LEU A 293 -2.20 11.76 11.67
N GLY A 294 -3.15 11.68 12.60
CA GLY A 294 -4.37 10.89 12.42
C GLY A 294 -5.38 11.65 11.58
N GLU A 295 -6.47 10.97 11.19
CA GLU A 295 -7.53 11.62 10.40
C GLU A 295 -8.20 12.78 11.14
N GLU A 296 -8.32 12.68 12.46
CA GLU A 296 -8.86 13.78 13.28
C GLU A 296 -7.92 14.97 13.36
N ASP A 297 -6.60 14.75 13.33
CA ASP A 297 -5.61 15.83 13.31
C ASP A 297 -5.61 16.52 11.94
N ILE A 298 -5.65 15.75 10.86
CA ILE A 298 -5.75 16.29 9.49
C ILE A 298 -7.01 17.14 9.36
N ARG A 299 -8.16 16.65 9.85
CA ARG A 299 -9.42 17.42 9.81
C ARG A 299 -9.31 18.74 10.57
N ARG A 300 -8.71 18.75 11.77
CA ARG A 300 -8.52 20.01 12.54
C ARG A 300 -7.66 21.01 11.77
N ILE A 301 -6.61 20.53 11.11
CA ILE A 301 -5.76 21.37 10.26
C ILE A 301 -6.55 21.91 9.07
N GLU A 302 -7.35 21.08 8.41
CA GLU A 302 -8.23 21.49 7.31
C GLU A 302 -9.27 22.52 7.76
N GLU A 303 -9.88 22.36 8.94
CA GLU A 303 -10.83 23.31 9.53
C GLU A 303 -10.16 24.67 9.81
N GLU A 304 -9.02 24.68 10.49
CA GLU A 304 -8.26 25.90 10.80
C GLU A 304 -7.81 26.64 9.52
N LEU A 305 -7.30 25.90 8.53
CA LEU A 305 -6.94 26.48 7.22
C LEU A 305 -8.17 26.99 6.47
N SER A 306 -9.29 26.27 6.55
CA SER A 306 -10.52 26.67 5.87
C SER A 306 -11.11 27.95 6.44
N GLU A 307 -11.07 28.11 7.77
CA GLU A 307 -11.43 29.35 8.46
C GLU A 307 -10.49 30.49 8.07
N ARG A 308 -9.16 30.26 8.10
CA ARG A 308 -8.14 31.27 7.75
C ARG A 308 -8.30 31.79 6.33
N PHE A 309 -8.63 30.92 5.37
CA PHE A 309 -8.79 31.28 3.96
C PHE A 309 -10.23 31.59 3.54
N ASN A 310 -11.19 31.45 4.46
CA ASN A 310 -12.61 31.58 4.22
C ASN A 310 -13.08 30.76 2.99
N THR A 311 -12.60 29.52 2.89
CA THR A 311 -12.99 28.54 1.85
C THR A 311 -12.56 27.15 2.28
N THR A 312 -13.23 26.11 1.80
CA THR A 312 -12.82 24.73 2.08
C THR A 312 -11.42 24.47 1.56
N VAL A 313 -10.58 23.82 2.34
CA VAL A 313 -9.23 23.42 1.93
C VAL A 313 -9.01 21.96 2.30
N PHE A 314 -8.34 21.22 1.40
CA PHE A 314 -7.95 19.84 1.67
C PHE A 314 -6.45 19.67 1.77
N LEU A 315 -6.03 18.94 2.80
CA LEU A 315 -4.66 18.56 3.07
C LEU A 315 -4.44 17.09 2.70
N ASP A 316 -3.60 16.87 1.72
CA ASP A 316 -3.28 15.55 1.20
C ASP A 316 -1.87 15.14 1.62
N ILE A 317 -1.83 14.18 2.53
CA ILE A 317 -0.60 13.55 3.02
C ILE A 317 -0.64 12.09 2.56
N PRO A 318 0.12 11.72 1.53
CA PRO A 318 0.12 10.34 1.06
C PRO A 318 0.81 9.45 2.11
N PRO A 319 0.42 8.17 2.20
CA PRO A 319 1.10 7.23 3.08
C PRO A 319 2.59 7.18 2.73
N TYR A 320 3.44 7.13 3.75
CA TYR A 320 4.86 7.05 3.51
C TYR A 320 5.18 5.73 2.78
N PRO A 321 6.10 5.78 1.81
CA PRO A 321 6.45 4.62 1.01
C PRO A 321 7.10 3.50 1.84
N LYS A 322 6.49 2.31 1.87
CA LYS A 322 7.11 1.09 2.38
C LYS A 322 7.86 0.38 1.25
N ILE A 323 9.19 0.45 1.27
CA ILE A 323 10.04 -0.26 0.31
C ILE A 323 10.66 -1.44 1.05
N SER A 324 10.22 -2.65 0.75
CA SER A 324 10.71 -3.89 1.37
C SER A 324 11.64 -4.69 0.47
N GLU A 325 11.57 -4.47 -0.85
CA GLU A 325 12.13 -5.30 -1.91
C GLU A 325 13.65 -5.19 -2.05
N HIS A 326 14.26 -4.18 -1.45
CA HIS A 326 15.71 -4.12 -1.31
C HIS A 326 16.26 -5.27 -0.43
N ARG A 327 15.39 -5.96 0.31
CA ARG A 327 15.72 -7.13 1.13
C ARG A 327 15.60 -8.46 0.39
N ILE A 328 15.26 -8.45 -0.91
CA ILE A 328 15.21 -9.65 -1.74
C ILE A 328 16.55 -10.40 -1.62
N THR A 329 16.47 -11.67 -1.21
CA THR A 329 17.65 -12.53 -1.11
C THR A 329 17.95 -13.14 -2.46
N VAL A 330 19.18 -12.94 -2.94
CA VAL A 330 19.72 -13.50 -4.18
C VAL A 330 20.62 -14.68 -3.84
N ILE A 331 20.36 -15.82 -4.47
CA ILE A 331 21.10 -17.07 -4.32
C ILE A 331 22.05 -17.24 -5.52
N ALA A 332 23.35 -17.20 -5.24
CA ALA A 332 24.42 -17.31 -6.23
C ALA A 332 25.38 -18.45 -5.82
N GLY A 333 25.11 -19.65 -6.32
CA GLY A 333 25.73 -20.88 -5.82
C GLY A 333 25.44 -21.07 -4.33
N ASP A 334 26.48 -21.28 -3.53
CA ASP A 334 26.36 -21.43 -2.08
C ASP A 334 26.28 -20.08 -1.32
N ARG A 335 26.39 -18.96 -2.04
CA ARG A 335 26.41 -17.61 -1.45
C ARG A 335 25.04 -16.94 -1.53
N ARG A 336 24.78 -16.11 -0.54
CA ARG A 336 23.56 -15.31 -0.42
C ARG A 336 23.93 -13.83 -0.40
N TYR A 337 23.22 -13.05 -1.20
CA TYR A 337 23.35 -11.60 -1.26
C TYR A 337 21.99 -10.96 -1.09
N ARG A 338 21.93 -9.69 -0.67
CA ARG A 338 20.73 -8.89 -0.90
C ARG A 338 20.79 -8.29 -2.29
N LEU A 339 19.64 -8.07 -2.89
CA LEU A 339 19.55 -7.46 -4.21
C LEU A 339 20.25 -6.08 -4.25
N ASP A 340 20.08 -5.26 -3.22
CA ASP A 340 20.70 -3.93 -3.15
C ASP A 340 22.22 -3.95 -2.90
N GLU A 341 22.81 -5.07 -2.49
CA GLU A 341 24.27 -5.20 -2.41
C GLU A 341 24.93 -5.42 -3.78
N ILE A 342 24.19 -6.02 -4.71
CA ILE A 342 24.73 -6.44 -6.01
C ILE A 342 24.14 -5.63 -7.17
N SER A 343 23.09 -4.85 -6.91
CA SER A 343 22.44 -3.97 -7.87
C SER A 343 22.49 -2.52 -7.39
N PRO A 344 23.39 -1.69 -7.97
CA PRO A 344 23.40 -0.25 -7.72
C PRO A 344 22.06 0.42 -8.04
N LEU A 345 21.31 -0.14 -8.99
CA LEU A 345 19.98 0.34 -9.34
C LEU A 345 19.00 0.13 -8.17
N ALA A 346 18.93 -1.08 -7.62
CA ALA A 346 18.06 -1.39 -6.49
C ALA A 346 18.39 -0.53 -5.26
N GLU A 347 19.67 -0.29 -5.00
CA GLU A 347 20.14 0.59 -3.92
C GLU A 347 19.59 2.02 -4.08
N ASN A 348 19.69 2.59 -5.28
CA ASN A 348 19.35 4.00 -5.53
C ASN A 348 17.84 4.25 -5.72
N LEU A 349 17.08 3.26 -6.20
CA LEU A 349 15.63 3.39 -6.39
C LEU A 349 14.88 3.68 -5.07
N LYS A 350 15.40 3.19 -3.93
CA LYS A 350 14.84 3.51 -2.59
C LYS A 350 14.75 5.02 -2.37
N TRP A 351 15.84 5.74 -2.67
CA TRP A 351 15.90 7.19 -2.50
C TRP A 351 15.05 7.93 -3.52
N ALA A 352 15.02 7.46 -4.76
CA ALA A 352 14.19 8.04 -5.81
C ALA A 352 12.70 8.00 -5.42
N TYR A 353 12.26 6.88 -4.85
CA TYR A 353 10.89 6.68 -4.40
C TYR A 353 10.55 7.57 -3.18
N ILE A 354 11.42 7.64 -2.17
CA ILE A 354 11.23 8.54 -1.02
C ILE A 354 11.13 10.01 -1.46
N ARG A 355 12.00 10.45 -2.38
CA ARG A 355 12.02 11.83 -2.90
C ARG A 355 10.80 12.17 -3.75
N SER A 356 10.05 11.18 -4.22
CA SER A 356 8.80 11.40 -4.95
C SER A 356 7.63 11.79 -4.04
N TRP A 357 7.77 11.57 -2.73
CA TRP A 357 6.76 11.93 -1.74
C TRP A 357 6.63 13.45 -1.60
N ASP A 358 5.40 13.96 -1.67
CA ASP A 358 5.09 15.35 -1.44
C ASP A 358 3.73 15.53 -0.76
N VAL A 359 3.63 16.57 0.07
CA VAL A 359 2.38 16.98 0.73
C VAL A 359 1.78 18.13 -0.04
N ARG A 360 0.45 18.12 -0.18
CA ARG A 360 -0.24 19.12 -1.00
C ARG A 360 -1.45 19.69 -0.29
N LEU A 361 -1.67 20.97 -0.55
CA LEU A 361 -2.85 21.70 -0.13
C LEU A 361 -3.68 22.05 -1.35
N TYR A 362 -4.98 21.84 -1.28
CA TYR A 362 -5.89 22.07 -2.39
C TYR A 362 -7.03 23.01 -2.01
N SER A 363 -7.45 23.86 -2.96
CA SER A 363 -8.62 24.73 -2.83
C SER A 363 -9.67 24.44 -3.91
N PRO A 364 -10.91 24.89 -3.71
CA PRO A 364 -11.92 24.96 -4.76
C PRO A 364 -11.40 25.71 -6.00
N PRO A 365 -11.83 25.32 -7.22
CA PRO A 365 -11.37 25.94 -8.47
C PRO A 365 -11.59 27.46 -8.56
N ASP A 366 -12.64 27.98 -7.95
CA ASP A 366 -13.03 29.39 -7.94
C ASP A 366 -12.11 30.25 -7.08
N ARG A 367 -11.53 29.70 -6.01
CA ARG A 367 -10.59 30.40 -5.11
C ARG A 367 -9.11 30.16 -5.44
N TYR A 368 -8.84 29.28 -6.40
CA TYR A 368 -7.47 28.82 -6.73
C TYR A 368 -6.49 29.96 -7.07
N ARG A 369 -6.88 30.91 -7.92
CA ARG A 369 -5.96 31.98 -8.38
C ARG A 369 -5.58 32.90 -7.24
N GLU A 370 -6.57 33.33 -6.46
CA GLU A 370 -6.40 34.18 -5.29
C GLU A 370 -5.47 33.53 -4.26
N LEU A 371 -5.74 32.28 -3.87
CA LEU A 371 -4.97 31.60 -2.83
C LEU A 371 -3.56 31.23 -3.27
N ARG A 372 -3.37 30.83 -4.53
CA ARG A 372 -2.04 30.45 -5.03
C ARG A 372 -1.06 31.63 -5.03
N GLU A 373 -1.55 32.87 -5.16
CA GLU A 373 -0.70 34.06 -5.11
C GLU A 373 -0.43 34.52 -3.68
N SER A 374 -1.33 34.25 -2.73
CA SER A 374 -1.22 34.71 -1.35
C SER A 374 -0.60 33.70 -0.38
N ILE A 375 -0.60 32.41 -0.71
CA ILE A 375 -0.19 31.35 0.23
C ILE A 375 1.33 31.13 0.20
N ASP A 376 1.92 31.04 1.39
CA ASP A 376 3.29 30.56 1.56
C ASP A 376 3.32 29.29 2.42
N SER A 377 4.46 28.58 2.41
CA SER A 377 4.61 27.36 3.21
C SER A 377 4.58 27.61 4.72
N GLY A 378 4.81 28.84 5.17
CA GLY A 378 4.83 29.24 6.57
C GLY A 378 3.49 29.03 7.26
N CYS A 379 2.37 29.21 6.57
CA CYS A 379 1.05 28.99 7.17
C CYS A 379 0.84 27.54 7.64
N LEU A 380 1.27 26.56 6.83
CA LEU A 380 1.16 25.15 7.22
C LEU A 380 2.19 24.81 8.29
N ARG A 381 3.41 25.33 8.18
CA ARG A 381 4.46 25.12 9.19
C ARG A 381 4.05 25.65 10.57
N GLU A 382 3.41 26.82 10.62
CA GLU A 382 2.86 27.42 11.84
C GLU A 382 1.86 26.48 12.54
N ILE A 383 0.94 25.88 11.77
CA ILE A 383 -0.03 24.93 12.32
C ILE A 383 0.66 23.63 12.76
N LEU A 384 1.59 23.11 11.98
CA LEU A 384 2.34 21.89 12.33
C LEU A 384 3.11 22.04 13.66
N LEU A 385 3.59 23.24 14.00
CA LEU A 385 4.24 23.51 15.28
C LEU A 385 3.30 23.28 16.47
N GLN A 386 1.99 23.48 16.32
CA GLN A 386 1.00 23.21 17.38
C GLN A 386 0.91 21.72 17.72
N PHE A 387 1.24 20.85 16.76
CA PHE A 387 1.24 19.39 16.93
C PHE A 387 2.58 18.85 17.41
N ARG A 388 3.62 19.69 17.51
CA ARG A 388 4.97 19.27 17.90
C ARG A 388 4.93 18.52 19.22
N ASP A 389 4.40 19.13 20.28
CA ASP A 389 4.38 18.53 21.63
C ASP A 389 3.59 17.22 21.70
N ARG A 390 2.61 17.01 20.82
CA ARG A 390 1.83 15.77 20.73
C ARG A 390 2.64 14.61 20.14
N TYR A 391 3.57 14.87 19.23
CA TYR A 391 4.29 13.84 18.47
C TYR A 391 5.80 13.79 18.70
N ILE A 392 6.38 14.65 19.55
CA ILE A 392 7.83 14.69 19.84
C ILE A 392 8.38 13.36 20.37
N GLY A 393 7.56 12.57 21.08
CA GLY A 393 8.01 11.35 21.75
C GLY A 393 8.08 10.14 20.81
N SER A 394 9.29 9.61 20.60
CA SER A 394 9.51 8.28 20.04
C SER A 394 10.39 7.48 21.00
N PRO A 395 9.90 6.38 21.60
CA PRO A 395 10.71 5.52 22.46
C PRO A 395 12.00 5.06 21.78
N ILE A 396 11.95 4.76 20.48
CA ILE A 396 13.11 4.35 19.69
C ILE A 396 14.12 5.51 19.57
N LEU A 397 13.66 6.71 19.22
CA LEU A 397 14.53 7.88 19.09
C LEU A 397 15.16 8.27 20.42
N ASP A 398 14.39 8.23 21.52
CA ASP A 398 14.89 8.54 22.87
C ASP A 398 15.98 7.57 23.32
N ILE A 399 15.87 6.30 22.96
CA ILE A 399 16.91 5.30 23.25
C ILE A 399 18.14 5.61 22.39
N LEU A 400 17.97 5.85 21.09
CA LEU A 400 19.08 6.10 20.18
C LEU A 400 19.84 7.39 20.53
N LYS A 401 19.15 8.44 20.98
CA LYS A 401 19.77 9.67 21.51
C LYS A 401 20.58 9.46 22.80
N ARG A 402 20.35 8.37 23.55
CA ARG A 402 21.09 8.04 24.76
C ARG A 402 22.26 7.08 24.51
N GLU A 403 22.10 6.14 23.59
CA GLU A 403 23.11 5.11 23.31
C GLU A 403 24.03 5.46 22.12
N ASP A 404 23.74 6.53 21.37
CA ASP A 404 24.39 7.00 20.11
C ASP A 404 24.40 6.00 18.95
N ARG A 405 24.31 4.70 19.24
CA ARG A 405 24.27 3.61 18.27
C ARG A 405 23.73 2.34 18.93
N ILE A 406 22.72 1.75 18.30
CA ILE A 406 22.30 0.38 18.62
C ILE A 406 22.68 -0.57 17.50
N ARG A 407 23.45 -1.60 17.86
CA ARG A 407 23.91 -2.63 16.93
C ARG A 407 22.93 -3.80 16.91
N GLY A 408 22.25 -3.99 15.78
CA GLY A 408 21.30 -5.07 15.57
C GLY A 408 19.86 -4.73 15.95
N ARG A 409 18.95 -4.94 15.00
CA ARG A 409 17.49 -4.78 15.18
C ARG A 409 16.91 -5.60 16.34
N GLY A 410 17.39 -6.82 16.55
CA GLY A 410 16.92 -7.68 17.64
C GLY A 410 17.21 -7.09 19.02
N ARG A 411 18.38 -6.45 19.19
CA ARG A 411 18.72 -5.73 20.44
C ARG A 411 17.81 -4.52 20.62
N LEU A 412 17.63 -3.72 19.57
CA LEU A 412 16.74 -2.56 19.62
C LEU A 412 15.30 -2.98 20.00
N LEU A 413 14.78 -4.04 19.38
CA LEU A 413 13.47 -4.59 19.70
C LEU A 413 13.38 -5.06 21.15
N SER A 414 14.42 -5.70 21.69
CA SER A 414 14.44 -6.13 23.10
C SER A 414 14.30 -4.95 24.06
N ILE A 415 15.08 -3.89 23.85
CA ILE A 415 15.06 -2.69 24.71
C ILE A 415 13.70 -1.98 24.63
N VAL A 416 13.09 -1.98 23.45
CA VAL A 416 11.79 -1.33 23.20
C VAL A 416 10.63 -2.17 23.75
N LYS A 417 10.73 -3.51 23.72
CA LYS A 417 9.75 -4.42 24.36
C LYS A 417 9.68 -4.22 25.87
N ASP A 418 10.81 -3.94 26.53
CA ASP A 418 10.84 -3.61 27.97
C ASP A 418 10.06 -2.32 28.30
N ARG A 419 9.76 -1.49 27.29
CA ARG A 419 8.93 -0.29 27.39
C ARG A 419 7.49 -0.49 26.90
N GLY A 420 7.08 -1.73 26.63
CA GLY A 420 5.70 -2.09 26.32
C GLY A 420 5.30 -2.02 24.84
N LEU A 421 6.22 -1.75 23.92
CA LEU A 421 5.90 -1.75 22.48
C LEU A 421 5.83 -3.18 21.92
N SER A 422 4.78 -3.45 21.15
CA SER A 422 4.69 -4.68 20.35
C SER A 422 5.68 -4.66 19.18
N GLU A 423 5.95 -5.84 18.62
CA GLU A 423 6.87 -5.97 17.48
C GLU A 423 6.36 -5.25 16.22
N THR A 424 5.05 -5.23 16.01
CA THR A 424 4.41 -4.54 14.88
C THR A 424 4.51 -3.01 15.02
N GLU A 425 4.25 -2.49 16.22
CA GLU A 425 4.39 -1.05 16.51
C GLU A 425 5.84 -0.61 16.34
N PHE A 426 6.79 -1.37 16.91
CA PHE A 426 8.21 -1.15 16.73
C PHE A 426 8.61 -1.06 15.26
N LEU A 427 8.15 -2.02 14.44
CA LEU A 427 8.45 -2.07 13.02
C LEU A 427 7.95 -0.85 12.25
N ASN A 428 6.70 -0.47 12.52
CA ASN A 428 6.07 0.68 11.88
C ASN A 428 6.77 1.99 12.29
N GLU A 429 7.04 2.16 13.58
CA GLU A 429 7.71 3.35 14.11
C GLU A 429 9.14 3.48 13.57
N LEU A 430 9.90 2.38 13.54
CA LEU A 430 11.26 2.35 13.00
C LEU A 430 11.29 2.80 11.54
N GLN A 431 10.35 2.32 10.71
CA GLN A 431 10.25 2.72 9.31
C GLN A 431 9.94 4.21 9.15
N LYS A 432 9.04 4.75 9.98
CA LYS A 432 8.72 6.19 9.99
C LYS A 432 9.92 7.04 10.41
N LEU A 433 10.73 6.60 11.36
CA LEU A 433 11.94 7.31 11.79
C LEU A 433 13.00 7.34 10.68
N ILE A 434 13.18 6.21 9.97
CA ILE A 434 14.10 6.15 8.82
C ILE A 434 13.58 7.05 7.69
N PHE A 435 12.29 7.00 7.39
CA PHE A 435 11.67 7.82 6.36
C PHE A 435 11.75 9.32 6.68
N SER A 436 11.52 9.73 7.93
CA SER A 436 11.64 11.14 8.33
C SER A 436 13.08 11.65 8.32
N GLY A 437 14.07 10.75 8.34
CA GLY A 437 15.47 11.11 8.48
C GLY A 437 15.87 11.49 9.90
N LEU A 438 15.08 11.11 10.91
CA LEU A 438 15.43 11.24 12.33
C LEU A 438 16.44 10.18 12.78
N ILE A 439 16.50 9.05 12.06
CA ILE A 439 17.49 7.99 12.29
C ILE A 439 18.08 7.52 10.97
N ARG A 440 19.32 7.02 11.02
CA ARG A 440 19.97 6.32 9.92
C ARG A 440 20.06 4.84 10.22
N GLU A 441 19.72 4.03 9.23
CA GLU A 441 19.98 2.58 9.22
C GLU A 441 21.24 2.29 8.41
N GLU A 442 22.17 1.55 8.99
CA GLU A 442 23.37 1.04 8.32
C GLU A 442 23.33 -0.49 8.32
N VAL A 443 23.58 -1.09 7.15
CA VAL A 443 23.61 -2.55 7.00
C VAL A 443 25.05 -3.01 7.04
N VAL A 444 25.37 -3.89 8.01
CA VAL A 444 26.70 -4.47 8.19
C VAL A 444 26.65 -5.97 7.92
N LYS A 445 27.45 -6.45 6.97
CA LYS A 445 27.58 -7.87 6.66
C LYS A 445 28.57 -8.55 7.62
N ILE A 446 28.10 -9.53 8.39
CA ILE A 446 28.89 -10.27 9.39
C ILE A 446 28.74 -11.76 9.10
N ARG A 447 29.82 -12.41 8.61
CA ARG A 447 29.85 -13.86 8.34
C ARG A 447 28.65 -14.37 7.51
N GLY A 448 28.21 -13.57 6.53
CA GLY A 448 27.07 -13.91 5.65
C GLY A 448 25.70 -13.54 6.20
N ILE A 449 25.61 -13.01 7.42
CA ILE A 449 24.37 -12.51 8.04
C ILE A 449 24.37 -10.97 7.99
N TYR A 450 23.21 -10.38 7.74
CA TYR A 450 23.03 -8.92 7.76
C TYR A 450 22.62 -8.44 9.15
N ARG A 451 23.44 -7.56 9.73
CA ARG A 451 23.10 -6.83 10.94
C ARG A 451 22.72 -5.40 10.57
N TYR A 452 21.61 -4.93 11.10
CA TYR A 452 21.13 -3.56 10.92
C TYR A 452 21.49 -2.75 12.16
N ASP A 453 22.32 -1.74 11.99
CA ASP A 453 22.74 -0.82 13.04
C ASP A 453 22.00 0.51 12.86
N TYR A 454 21.60 1.12 13.97
CA TYR A 454 20.76 2.32 13.98
C TYR A 454 21.46 3.45 14.72
N PHE A 455 21.39 4.65 14.14
CA PHE A 455 22.01 5.88 14.65
C PHE A 455 20.98 7.01 14.67
N PRO A 456 20.96 7.87 15.70
CA PRO A 456 20.22 9.13 15.61
C PRO A 456 20.89 10.03 14.55
N LEU A 457 20.08 10.78 13.81
CA LEU A 457 20.56 11.91 13.03
C LEU A 457 20.20 13.17 13.81
N GLU A 458 21.20 13.99 14.15
CA GLU A 458 20.92 15.33 14.70
C GLU A 458 20.19 16.14 13.63
N GLY A 459 19.04 16.70 14.01
CA GLY A 459 18.13 17.44 13.14
C GLY A 459 18.62 18.84 12.82
#